data_AF-A0A4R9A722-F1
#
_entry.id   AF-A0A4R9A722-F1
#
_cell.length_a   1.000
_cell.length_b   1.000
_cell.length_c   1.000
_cell.angle_alpha   90.00
_cell.angle_beta   90.00
_cell.angle_gamma   90.00
#
_symmetry.space_group_name_H-M   'P 1'
#
loop_
_entity.id
_entity.type
_entity.pdbx_description
1 polymer ?
#
loop_
_entity_poly.entity_id
_entity_poly.type
_entity_poly.pdbx_seq_one_letter_code
_entity_poly.pdbx_strand_id
1 'polypeptide(L)'
;MSRTPPSRPRTGTPAPVDPETVETPVAGWLRGIRFSGFSLMMMAILVMAVVVLAPSLRTYAEQRQEINRLSASVDDQRTEVDDLEIERDRWDDRTFVTTQARERLSYVLPGDISFLVINDLPVAAAGTTDAPPVSSKIQDTDIDWLDSMFASVMTAGLAPEAAAPASGAAVTPAVPGTTVPEVTP
;
A
#
# COMPACT_ATOMS: atom_id res chain seq x y z
N MET A 1 48.04 -1.06 -107.66
CA MET A 1 46.67 -0.68 -107.25
C MET A 1 46.28 -1.60 -106.08
N SER A 2 46.41 -1.15 -104.83
CA SER A 2 45.36 -0.47 -104.02
C SER A 2 44.22 -1.41 -103.60
N ARG A 3 43.79 -1.56 -102.35
CA ARG A 3 44.02 -0.87 -101.06
C ARG A 3 43.52 -1.82 -99.95
N THR A 4 44.22 -1.80 -98.82
CA THR A 4 43.85 -2.41 -97.53
C THR A 4 42.59 -1.76 -96.93
N PRO A 5 41.70 -2.51 -96.25
CA PRO A 5 40.64 -1.94 -95.42
C PRO A 5 41.04 -1.84 -93.93
N PRO A 6 40.44 -0.89 -93.16
CA PRO A 6 40.93 -0.47 -91.85
C PRO A 6 40.38 -1.28 -90.66
N SER A 7 41.19 -1.36 -89.60
CA SER A 7 40.83 -1.85 -88.26
C SER A 7 39.86 -0.90 -87.56
N ARG A 8 38.77 -1.42 -86.98
CA ARG A 8 37.84 -0.67 -86.10
C ARG A 8 38.24 -0.80 -84.63
N PRO A 9 38.01 0.22 -83.79
CA PRO A 9 38.21 0.15 -82.34
C PRO A 9 37.12 -0.71 -81.67
N ARG A 10 37.50 -1.50 -80.67
CA ARG A 10 36.59 -2.18 -79.74
C ARG A 10 36.06 -1.16 -78.74
N THR A 11 34.78 -0.83 -78.85
CA THR A 11 34.02 -0.22 -77.74
C THR A 11 33.54 -1.36 -76.85
N GLY A 12 34.09 -1.47 -75.64
CA GLY A 12 33.58 -2.40 -74.64
C GLY A 12 32.23 -1.92 -74.12
N THR A 13 31.19 -2.73 -74.31
CA THR A 13 29.90 -2.56 -73.64
C THR A 13 30.10 -2.84 -72.15
N PRO A 14 29.72 -1.94 -71.23
CA PRO A 14 29.63 -2.30 -69.82
C PRO A 14 28.54 -3.36 -69.68
N ALA A 15 28.90 -4.51 -69.12
CA ALA A 15 27.94 -5.54 -68.76
C ALA A 15 26.85 -4.92 -67.87
N PRO A 16 25.56 -5.26 -68.07
CA PRO A 16 24.53 -4.88 -67.11
C PRO A 16 24.91 -5.50 -65.77
N VAL A 17 25.16 -4.64 -64.78
CA VAL A 17 25.24 -5.06 -63.39
C VAL A 17 23.81 -5.40 -63.01
N ASP A 18 23.52 -6.69 -62.93
CA ASP A 18 22.26 -7.16 -62.37
C ASP A 18 22.09 -6.49 -61.00
N PRO A 19 20.94 -5.86 -60.70
CA PRO A 19 20.71 -5.35 -59.37
C PRO A 19 20.72 -6.56 -58.45
N GLU A 20 21.76 -6.68 -57.61
CA GLU A 20 21.75 -7.60 -56.49
C GLU A 20 20.55 -7.24 -55.63
N THR A 21 19.45 -7.95 -55.83
CA THR A 21 18.30 -7.94 -54.95
C THR A 21 18.83 -8.34 -53.59
N VAL A 22 18.97 -7.36 -52.69
CA VAL A 22 19.24 -7.58 -51.28
C VAL A 22 18.04 -8.33 -50.73
N GLU A 23 18.09 -9.66 -50.81
CA GLU A 23 17.08 -10.53 -50.23
C GLU A 23 17.19 -10.39 -48.71
N THR A 24 16.25 -9.64 -48.13
CA THR A 24 16.14 -9.58 -46.69
C THR A 24 15.82 -10.98 -46.17
N PRO A 25 16.58 -11.52 -45.20
CA PRO A 25 16.41 -12.92 -44.74
C PRO A 25 15.01 -13.18 -44.19
N VAL A 26 14.32 -12.12 -43.72
CA VAL A 26 12.92 -12.13 -43.30
C VAL A 26 11.94 -12.41 -44.45
N ALA A 27 12.21 -11.93 -45.68
CA ALA A 27 11.34 -12.18 -46.83
C ALA A 27 11.42 -13.63 -47.32
N GLY A 28 12.58 -14.28 -47.17
CA GLY A 28 12.76 -15.71 -47.46
C GLY A 28 12.00 -16.60 -46.46
N TRP A 29 12.03 -16.25 -45.17
CA TRP A 29 11.30 -16.96 -44.12
C TRP A 29 9.78 -16.91 -44.33
N LEU A 30 9.23 -15.75 -44.73
CA LEU A 30 7.80 -15.58 -45.03
C LEU A 30 7.36 -16.42 -46.24
N ARG A 31 8.22 -16.60 -47.25
CA ARG A 31 7.94 -17.42 -48.45
C ARG A 31 8.05 -18.94 -48.19
N GLY A 32 8.65 -19.32 -47.06
CA GLY A 32 8.71 -20.68 -46.53
C GLY A 32 7.48 -21.09 -45.71
N ILE A 33 6.58 -20.15 -45.38
CA ILE A 33 5.27 -20.41 -44.76
C ILE A 33 4.31 -20.92 -45.83
N ARG A 34 4.66 -22.07 -46.41
CA ARG A 34 3.70 -22.89 -47.14
C ARG A 34 2.82 -23.47 -46.04
N PHE A 35 1.52 -23.13 -46.07
CA PHE A 35 0.46 -23.57 -45.15
C PHE A 35 0.44 -25.10 -45.06
N SER A 36 1.38 -25.65 -44.31
CA SER A 36 1.57 -27.04 -43.97
C SER A 36 0.96 -27.23 -42.59
N GLY A 37 0.38 -28.41 -42.33
CA GLY A 37 -0.14 -28.75 -40.99
C GLY A 37 0.89 -28.54 -39.87
N PHE A 38 2.18 -28.59 -40.19
CA PHE A 38 3.27 -28.24 -39.27
C PHE A 38 3.25 -26.77 -38.81
N SER A 39 2.98 -25.82 -39.72
CA SER A 39 2.88 -24.40 -39.36
C SER A 39 1.69 -24.14 -38.45
N LEU A 40 0.59 -24.86 -38.66
CA LEU A 40 -0.61 -24.75 -37.84
C LEU A 40 -0.37 -25.36 -36.45
N MET A 41 0.37 -26.47 -36.38
CA MET A 41 0.82 -27.08 -35.13
C MET A 41 1.77 -26.16 -34.35
N MET A 42 2.75 -25.54 -35.02
CA MET A 42 3.66 -24.58 -34.40
C MET A 42 2.90 -23.37 -33.83
N MET A 43 1.94 -22.83 -34.60
CA MET A 43 1.07 -21.74 -34.14
C MET A 43 0.28 -22.17 -32.90
N ALA A 44 -0.33 -23.36 -32.92
CA ALA A 44 -1.08 -23.88 -31.79
C ALA A 44 -0.21 -24.04 -30.53
N ILE A 45 1.03 -24.54 -30.68
CA ILE A 45 1.99 -24.65 -29.58
C ILE A 45 2.34 -23.27 -29.02
N LEU A 46 2.62 -22.29 -29.89
CA LEU A 46 2.96 -20.93 -29.46
C LEU A 46 1.79 -20.29 -28.68
N VAL A 47 0.57 -20.39 -29.22
CA VAL A 47 -0.64 -19.91 -28.54
C VAL A 47 -0.81 -20.61 -27.19
N MET A 48 -0.65 -21.93 -27.15
CA MET A 48 -0.76 -22.69 -25.91
C MET A 48 0.30 -22.30 -24.88
N ALA A 49 1.55 -22.07 -25.29
CA ALA A 49 2.62 -21.59 -24.42
C ALA A 49 2.29 -20.22 -23.81
N VAL A 50 1.76 -19.29 -24.61
CA VAL A 50 1.35 -17.96 -24.12
C VAL A 50 0.18 -18.07 -23.14
N VAL A 51 -0.84 -18.90 -23.42
CA VAL A 51 -2.00 -19.10 -22.53
C VAL A 51 -1.58 -19.67 -21.17
N VAL A 52 -0.64 -20.61 -21.15
CA VAL A 52 -0.11 -21.20 -19.91
C VAL A 52 0.78 -20.21 -19.15
N LEU A 53 1.57 -19.39 -19.86
CA LEU A 53 2.54 -18.47 -19.23
C LEU A 53 1.90 -17.16 -18.75
N ALA A 54 0.87 -16.66 -19.44
CA ALA A 54 0.15 -15.43 -19.08
C ALA A 54 -0.27 -15.36 -17.59
N PRO A 55 -0.92 -16.39 -17.00
CA PRO A 55 -1.28 -16.34 -15.58
C PRO A 55 -0.06 -16.26 -14.67
N SER A 56 1.06 -16.93 -15.00
CA SER A 56 2.27 -16.89 -14.17
C SER A 56 2.95 -15.52 -14.15
N LEU A 57 2.95 -14.81 -15.28
CA LEU A 57 3.47 -13.45 -15.37
C LEU A 57 2.59 -12.48 -14.59
N ARG A 58 1.27 -12.68 -14.66
CA ARG A 58 0.29 -11.90 -13.89
C ARG A 58 0.47 -12.11 -12.38
N THR A 59 0.55 -13.34 -11.91
CA THR A 59 0.73 -13.64 -10.48
C THR A 59 2.08 -13.15 -9.96
N TYR A 60 3.14 -13.21 -10.77
CA TYR A 60 4.45 -12.66 -10.39
C TYR A 60 4.41 -11.13 -10.18
N ALA A 61 3.68 -10.41 -11.04
CA ALA A 61 3.49 -8.96 -10.89
C ALA A 61 2.64 -8.62 -9.65
N GLU A 62 1.58 -9.39 -9.40
CA GLU A 62 0.71 -9.24 -8.21
C GLU A 62 1.49 -9.53 -6.91
N GLN A 63 2.30 -10.60 -6.87
CA GLN A 63 3.13 -10.93 -5.71
C GLN A 63 4.15 -9.84 -5.37
N ARG A 64 4.68 -9.12 -6.37
CA ARG A 64 5.66 -8.04 -6.11
C ARG A 64 5.02 -6.84 -5.42
N GLN A 65 3.76 -6.57 -5.71
CA GLN A 65 3.00 -5.51 -5.04
C GLN A 65 2.68 -5.90 -3.59
N GLU A 66 2.29 -7.15 -3.37
CA GLU A 66 2.04 -7.70 -2.03
C GLU A 66 3.31 -7.64 -1.16
N ILE A 67 4.47 -8.04 -1.69
CA ILE A 67 5.76 -7.99 -0.97
C ILE A 67 6.11 -6.56 -0.56
N ASN A 68 5.99 -5.59 -1.48
CA ASN A 68 6.31 -4.19 -1.18
C ASN A 68 5.38 -3.62 -0.09
N ARG A 69 4.10 -4.01 -0.11
CA ARG A 69 3.11 -3.59 0.89
C ARG A 69 3.39 -4.25 2.25
N LEU A 70 3.70 -5.55 2.27
CA LEU A 70 4.04 -6.27 3.49
C LEU A 70 5.35 -5.73 4.09
N SER A 71 6.36 -5.43 3.28
CA SER A 71 7.62 -4.85 3.79
C SER A 71 7.41 -3.50 4.44
N ALA A 72 6.57 -2.63 3.85
CA ALA A 72 6.23 -1.36 4.47
C ALA A 72 5.53 -1.55 5.83
N SER A 73 4.55 -2.47 5.89
CA SER A 73 3.86 -2.79 7.14
C SER A 73 4.79 -3.37 8.21
N VAL A 74 5.81 -4.15 7.83
CA VAL A 74 6.78 -4.72 8.77
C VAL A 74 7.70 -3.63 9.33
N ASP A 75 8.12 -2.68 8.50
CA ASP A 75 8.98 -1.58 8.96
C ASP A 75 8.20 -0.60 9.86
N ASP A 76 6.92 -0.33 9.56
CA ASP A 76 6.04 0.45 10.43
C ASP A 76 5.86 -0.23 11.79
N GLN A 77 5.57 -1.55 11.80
CA GLN A 77 5.42 -2.32 13.05
C GLN A 77 6.70 -2.38 13.88
N ARG A 78 7.87 -2.47 13.22
CA ARG A 78 9.16 -2.44 13.92
C ARG A 78 9.41 -1.10 14.58
N THR A 79 9.05 -0.01 13.92
CA THR A 79 9.18 1.35 14.47
C THR A 79 8.29 1.52 15.68
N GLU A 80 7.05 1.04 15.63
CA GLU A 80 6.12 1.07 16.76
C GLU A 80 6.63 0.25 17.95
N VAL A 81 7.21 -0.93 17.70
CA VAL A 81 7.83 -1.74 18.77
C VAL A 81 9.01 -1.02 19.42
N ASP A 82 9.89 -0.38 18.63
CA ASP A 82 11.04 0.38 19.14
C ASP A 82 10.58 1.57 20.00
N ASP A 83 9.58 2.32 19.54
CA ASP A 83 8.98 3.42 20.29
C ASP A 83 8.35 2.95 21.61
N LEU A 84 7.64 1.81 21.58
CA LEU A 84 7.04 1.20 22.77
C LEU A 84 8.11 0.67 23.75
N GLU A 85 9.21 0.12 23.25
CA GLU A 85 10.34 -0.31 24.08
C GLU A 85 11.02 0.89 24.77
N ILE A 86 11.26 1.98 24.04
CA ILE A 86 11.82 3.22 24.59
C ILE A 86 10.89 3.79 25.66
N GLU A 87 9.59 3.83 25.40
CA GLU A 87 8.61 4.33 26.36
C GLU A 87 8.60 3.41 27.59
N ARG A 88 8.56 2.08 27.41
CA ARG A 88 8.61 1.12 28.52
C ARG A 88 9.86 1.32 29.38
N ASP A 89 11.04 1.43 28.78
CA ASP A 89 12.29 1.68 29.49
C ASP A 89 12.25 3.00 30.28
N ARG A 90 11.56 4.02 29.75
CA ARG A 90 11.33 5.29 30.45
C ARG A 90 10.38 5.13 31.64
N TRP A 91 9.33 4.33 31.53
CA TRP A 91 8.43 4.03 32.67
C TRP A 91 9.09 3.15 33.74
N ASP A 92 10.13 2.38 33.41
CA ASP A 92 10.92 1.59 34.36
C ASP A 92 11.81 2.47 35.26
N ASP A 93 12.08 3.73 34.88
CA ASP A 93 12.82 4.68 35.72
C ASP A 93 11.94 5.25 36.85
N ARG A 94 12.33 4.95 38.09
CA ARG A 94 11.68 5.47 39.31
C ARG A 94 11.60 7.00 39.30
N THR A 95 12.64 7.69 38.83
CA THR A 95 12.66 9.16 38.81
C THR A 95 11.60 9.70 37.86
N PHE A 96 11.46 9.10 36.67
CA PHE A 96 10.44 9.47 35.69
C PHE A 96 9.01 9.28 36.24
N VAL A 97 8.73 8.13 36.85
CA VAL A 97 7.43 7.84 37.46
C VAL A 97 7.10 8.82 38.59
N THR A 98 8.06 9.15 39.45
CA THR A 98 7.82 10.11 40.55
C THR A 98 7.53 11.53 40.04
N THR A 99 8.18 11.98 38.96
CA THR A 99 7.92 13.28 38.34
C THR A 99 6.54 13.31 37.68
N GLN A 100 6.20 12.30 36.86
CA GLN A 100 4.90 12.22 36.18
C GLN A 100 3.73 12.10 37.16
N ALA A 101 3.89 11.32 38.24
CA ALA A 101 2.87 11.21 39.28
C ALA A 101 2.68 12.52 40.05
N ARG A 102 3.74 13.31 40.26
CA ARG A 102 3.63 14.62 40.89
C ARG A 102 2.92 15.64 40.00
N GLU A 103 3.25 15.68 38.71
CA GLU A 103 2.65 16.64 37.76
C GLU A 103 1.18 16.34 37.49
N ARG A 104 0.80 15.07 37.30
CA ARG A 104 -0.59 14.69 36.97
C ARG A 104 -1.47 14.35 38.16
N LEU A 105 -0.91 13.73 39.19
CA LEU A 105 -1.68 13.18 40.32
C LEU A 105 -1.39 13.89 41.64
N SER A 106 -0.54 14.93 41.65
CA SER A 106 -0.10 15.62 42.87
C SER A 106 0.42 14.64 43.93
N TYR A 107 1.09 13.56 43.50
CA TYR A 107 1.57 12.53 44.41
C TYR A 107 2.71 13.07 45.30
N VAL A 108 2.61 12.78 46.60
CA VAL A 108 3.53 13.28 47.63
C VAL A 108 4.28 12.08 48.22
N LEU A 109 5.61 12.17 48.36
CA LEU A 109 6.38 11.12 49.03
C LEU A 109 5.99 11.06 50.51
N PRO A 110 5.85 9.88 51.14
CA PRO A 110 5.56 9.79 52.57
C PRO A 110 6.65 10.50 53.37
N GLY A 111 6.32 11.66 53.95
CA GLY A 111 7.24 12.57 54.65
C GLY A 111 7.25 14.02 54.13
N ASP A 112 6.74 14.29 52.93
CA ASP A 112 6.61 15.64 52.37
C ASP A 112 5.29 16.31 52.80
N ILE A 113 5.31 17.61 53.09
CA ILE A 113 4.16 18.37 53.64
C ILE A 113 3.37 19.00 52.49
N SER A 114 2.13 18.55 52.27
CA SER A 114 1.23 19.11 51.26
C SER A 114 0.63 20.43 51.75
N PHE A 115 0.99 21.55 51.10
CA PHE A 115 0.36 22.85 51.35
C PHE A 115 -0.89 23.00 50.46
N LEU A 116 -2.06 22.78 51.05
CA LEU A 116 -3.32 23.20 50.44
C LEU A 116 -3.54 24.68 50.76
N VAL A 117 -3.38 25.54 49.75
CA VAL A 117 -3.72 26.97 49.87
C VAL A 117 -5.24 27.09 49.78
N ILE A 118 -5.89 26.99 50.93
CA ILE A 118 -7.29 27.39 51.09
C ILE A 118 -7.28 28.90 51.23
N ASN A 119 -7.57 29.60 50.12
CA ASN A 119 -7.81 31.04 50.17
C ASN A 119 -9.17 31.27 50.86
N ASP A 120 -9.14 31.49 52.17
CA ASP A 120 -10.30 31.88 52.99
C ASP A 120 -10.64 33.38 52.86
N LEU A 121 -10.20 34.00 51.77
CA LEU A 121 -10.70 35.31 51.37
C LEU A 121 -12.08 35.09 50.74
N PRO A 122 -13.08 35.94 51.04
CA PRO A 122 -14.33 35.94 50.31
C PRO A 122 -14.06 36.36 48.86
N VAL A 123 -13.65 35.41 48.04
CA VAL A 123 -13.82 35.46 46.59
C VAL A 123 -15.33 35.49 46.41
N ALA A 124 -15.86 36.67 46.08
CA ALA A 124 -17.19 36.78 45.49
C ALA A 124 -17.28 35.67 44.44
N ALA A 125 -18.18 34.72 44.65
CA ALA A 125 -18.28 33.47 43.92
C ALA A 125 -18.37 33.71 42.41
N ALA A 126 -17.22 33.81 41.76
CA ALA A 126 -17.09 33.82 40.33
C ALA A 126 -16.90 32.36 39.91
N GLY A 127 -18.01 31.63 39.76
CA GLY A 127 -18.00 30.45 38.90
C GLY A 127 -18.73 29.18 39.33
N THR A 128 -19.51 29.14 40.41
CA THR A 128 -20.34 27.95 40.72
C THR A 128 -21.83 28.15 40.39
N THR A 129 -22.17 29.16 39.60
CA THR A 129 -23.55 29.41 39.15
C THR A 129 -23.72 29.01 37.69
N ASP A 130 -23.44 27.75 37.35
CA ASP A 130 -24.07 27.07 36.20
C ASP A 130 -23.62 25.60 36.13
N ALA A 131 -23.86 24.84 37.21
CA ALA A 131 -23.94 23.40 37.05
C ALA A 131 -25.37 23.09 36.59
N PRO A 132 -25.59 22.65 35.33
CA PRO A 132 -26.93 22.26 34.90
C PRO A 132 -27.45 21.16 35.83
N PRO A 133 -28.76 21.15 36.15
CA PRO A 133 -29.32 20.17 37.06
C PRO A 133 -29.03 18.77 36.52
N VAL A 134 -28.31 17.97 37.32
CA VAL A 134 -28.05 16.57 37.01
C VAL A 134 -29.40 15.85 36.90
N SER A 135 -29.74 15.45 35.67
CA SER A 135 -30.98 14.73 35.39
C SER A 135 -30.99 13.41 36.15
N SER A 136 -32.03 13.19 36.95
CA SER A 136 -32.29 11.92 37.64
C SER A 136 -32.89 10.86 36.71
N LYS A 137 -33.06 11.17 35.42
CA LYS A 137 -33.44 10.20 34.39
C LYS A 137 -32.18 9.59 33.80
N ILE A 138 -32.06 8.28 33.94
CA ILE A 138 -31.08 7.46 33.22
C ILE A 138 -31.43 7.62 31.74
N GLN A 139 -30.50 8.17 30.96
CA GLN A 139 -30.64 8.22 29.51
C GLN A 139 -30.37 6.81 29.00
N ASP A 140 -31.39 6.13 28.50
CA ASP A 140 -31.19 4.93 27.71
C ASP A 140 -30.37 5.33 26.49
N THR A 141 -29.15 4.80 26.42
CA THR A 141 -28.32 5.01 25.23
C THR A 141 -28.92 4.15 24.13
N ASP A 142 -29.33 4.76 23.02
CA ASP A 142 -29.90 4.05 21.86
C ASP A 142 -28.95 2.98 21.27
N ILE A 143 -27.70 2.95 21.73
CA ILE A 143 -26.64 2.05 21.30
C ILE A 143 -26.23 1.18 22.48
N ASP A 144 -26.65 -0.10 22.45
CA ASP A 144 -26.13 -1.13 23.35
C ASP A 144 -24.72 -1.52 22.90
N TRP A 145 -23.74 -0.77 23.40
CA TRP A 145 -22.33 -0.99 23.11
C TRP A 145 -21.85 -2.37 23.58
N LEU A 146 -22.46 -2.92 24.64
CA LEU A 146 -22.08 -4.22 25.20
C LEU A 146 -22.51 -5.33 24.24
N ASP A 147 -23.76 -5.29 23.78
CA ASP A 147 -24.27 -6.25 22.80
C ASP A 147 -23.51 -6.14 21.47
N SER A 148 -23.17 -4.91 21.05
CA SER A 148 -22.37 -4.65 19.84
C SER A 148 -20.95 -5.25 19.93
N MET A 149 -20.29 -5.13 21.09
CA MET A 149 -18.97 -5.72 21.32
C MET A 149 -19.04 -7.25 21.40
N PHE A 150 -20.03 -7.78 22.10
CA PHE A 150 -20.21 -9.23 22.24
C PHE A 150 -20.54 -9.88 20.90
N ALA A 151 -21.44 -9.28 20.12
CA ALA A 151 -21.77 -9.71 18.76
C ALA A 151 -20.54 -9.71 17.85
N SER A 152 -19.66 -8.70 17.96
CA SER A 152 -18.42 -8.62 17.17
C SER A 152 -17.46 -9.77 17.49
N VAL A 153 -17.27 -10.10 18.77
CA VAL A 153 -16.44 -11.24 19.20
C VAL A 153 -17.03 -12.57 18.73
N MET A 154 -18.34 -12.75 18.87
CA MET A 154 -19.03 -13.96 18.40
C MET A 154 -18.98 -14.09 16.88
N THR A 155 -19.11 -12.98 16.13
CA THR A 155 -18.94 -12.98 14.68
C THR A 155 -17.52 -13.36 14.27
N ALA A 156 -16.50 -12.84 14.97
CA ALA A 156 -15.11 -13.16 14.68
C ALA A 156 -14.77 -14.62 15.02
N GLY A 157 -15.34 -15.16 16.09
CA GLY A 157 -15.10 -16.54 16.53
C GLY A 157 -15.91 -17.61 15.78
N LEU A 158 -17.09 -17.27 15.26
CA LEU A 158 -17.96 -18.17 14.50
C LEU A 158 -17.88 -17.98 12.99
N ALA A 159 -17.10 -17.01 12.52
CA ALA A 159 -16.84 -16.84 11.10
C ALA A 159 -16.32 -18.18 10.56
N PRO A 160 -17.04 -18.85 9.63
CA PRO A 160 -16.48 -20.02 8.96
C PRO A 160 -15.17 -19.58 8.31
N GLU A 161 -14.19 -20.48 8.27
CA GLU A 161 -12.96 -20.31 7.49
C GLU A 161 -13.30 -20.30 5.99
N ALA A 162 -14.10 -19.33 5.56
CA ALA A 162 -14.32 -19.00 4.19
C ALA A 162 -13.07 -18.28 3.74
N ALA A 163 -12.12 -19.08 3.24
CA ALA A 163 -11.04 -18.73 2.34
C ALA A 163 -10.60 -17.26 2.42
N ALA A 164 -9.43 -17.03 3.05
CA ALA A 164 -8.67 -15.78 3.01
C ALA A 164 -9.13 -14.85 1.86
N PRO A 165 -9.94 -13.82 2.14
CA PRO A 165 -10.15 -12.78 1.16
C PRO A 165 -8.78 -12.15 0.95
N ALA A 166 -8.38 -12.06 -0.32
CA ALA A 166 -7.24 -11.29 -0.75
C ALA A 166 -7.11 -10.00 0.08
N SER A 167 -5.92 -9.77 0.62
CA SER A 167 -5.48 -8.49 1.17
C SER A 167 -6.07 -7.34 0.36
N GLY A 168 -7.08 -6.63 0.89
CA GLY A 168 -7.78 -5.67 0.04
C GLY A 168 -9.07 -5.06 0.56
N ALA A 169 -9.32 -5.02 1.87
CA ALA A 169 -10.32 -4.13 2.44
C ALA A 169 -9.92 -3.79 3.87
N ALA A 170 -8.97 -2.87 4.02
CA ALA A 170 -8.95 -2.04 5.20
C ALA A 170 -10.30 -1.31 5.21
N VAL A 171 -11.26 -1.83 5.99
CA VAL A 171 -12.43 -1.07 6.38
C VAL A 171 -11.91 -0.03 7.35
N THR A 172 -11.42 1.08 6.81
CA THR A 172 -11.34 2.33 7.57
C THR A 172 -12.75 2.57 8.08
N PRO A 173 -13.00 2.65 9.41
CA PRO A 173 -14.27 3.18 9.87
C PRO A 173 -14.37 4.58 9.31
N ALA A 174 -15.22 4.77 8.31
CA ALA A 174 -15.65 6.08 7.87
C ALA A 174 -16.38 6.71 9.06
N VAL A 175 -15.65 7.47 9.88
CA VAL A 175 -16.23 8.40 10.84
C VAL A 175 -17.10 9.36 10.03
N PRO A 176 -18.43 9.38 10.20
CA PRO A 176 -19.25 10.36 9.52
C PRO A 176 -18.92 11.75 10.10
N GLY A 177 -18.20 12.55 9.31
CA GLY A 177 -18.10 14.01 9.42
C GLY A 177 -17.79 14.58 10.80
N THR A 178 -16.52 14.58 11.21
CA THR A 178 -16.04 15.59 12.15
C THR A 178 -15.64 16.83 11.36
N THR A 179 -16.59 17.76 11.18
CA THR A 179 -16.25 19.14 10.78
C THR A 179 -15.48 19.78 11.94
N VAL A 180 -14.16 19.90 11.78
CA VAL A 180 -13.33 20.78 12.59
C VAL A 180 -13.71 22.22 12.23
N PRO A 181 -14.19 23.08 13.15
CA PRO A 181 -14.31 24.50 12.86
C PRO A 181 -12.90 25.08 12.77
N GLU A 182 -12.54 25.51 11.57
CA GLU A 182 -11.37 26.33 11.29
C GLU A 182 -11.45 27.62 12.14
N VAL A 183 -10.61 27.70 13.17
CA VAL A 183 -10.34 28.95 13.90
C VAL A 183 -9.20 29.64 13.15
N THR A 184 -9.59 30.60 12.31
CA THR A 184 -8.67 31.57 11.69
C THR A 184 -8.44 32.72 12.69
N PRO A 185 -7.21 33.26 12.81
CA PRO A 185 -6.83 34.24 13.82
C PRO A 185 -7.60 35.57 13.78
#